data_AF-A0A7K7KH68-F1
#
_entry.id   AF-A0A7K7KH68-F1
#
_cell.length_a   1.000
_cell.length_b   1.000
_cell.length_c   1.000
_cell.angle_alpha   90.00
_cell.angle_beta   90.00
_cell.angle_gamma   90.00
#
_symmetry.space_group_name_H-M   'P 1'
#
loop_
_entity.id
_entity.type
_entity.pdbx_description
1 polymer ?
#
loop_
_entity_poly.entity_id
_entity_poly.type
_entity_poly.pdbx_seq_one_letter_code
_entity_poly.pdbx_strand_id
1 'polypeptide(L)'
;PGTLQELISQTMVHWAQESLCLHPALVRAMFSLLHRQYDALGELGRALPKAYAISATSVPDTTALLECLGQIRSLLIVQMGPEEENLMIQSIGCVAAPGSPCVLPVSFLCPPYVLLVSSLCPPVSSLCPPCVLLVSSLCPVWV
;
A
#
# COMPACT_ATOMS: atom_id res chain seq x y z
N PRO A 1 28.86 6.36 8.03
CA PRO A 1 27.77 5.74 7.26
C PRO A 1 27.38 6.58 6.02
N GLY A 2 27.43 5.96 4.83
CA GLY A 2 27.11 6.62 3.56
C GLY A 2 25.66 6.43 3.08
N THR A 3 24.94 5.46 3.66
CA THR A 3 23.55 5.14 3.32
C THR A 3 22.71 4.92 4.57
N LEU A 4 21.39 5.09 4.46
CA LEU A 4 20.44 4.87 5.56
C LEU A 4 20.42 3.40 6.02
N GLN A 5 20.62 2.46 5.10
CA GLN A 5 20.72 1.03 5.43
C GLN A 5 21.92 0.73 6.33
N GLU A 6 23.09 1.29 6.00
CA GLU A 6 24.32 1.08 6.78
C GLU A 6 24.26 1.75 8.15
N LEU A 7 23.65 2.93 8.23
CA LEU A 7 23.43 3.61 9.51
C LEU A 7 22.57 2.75 10.43
N ILE A 8 21.45 2.22 9.92
CA ILE A 8 20.53 1.47 10.76
C ILE A 8 21.12 0.12 11.16
N SER A 9 21.78 -0.60 10.25
CA SER A 9 22.45 -1.85 10.60
C SER A 9 23.50 -1.65 11.69
N GLN A 10 24.33 -0.61 11.59
CA GLN A 10 25.34 -0.26 12.59
C GLN A 10 24.69 0.10 13.95
N THR A 11 23.65 0.93 13.96
CA THR A 11 22.95 1.28 15.21
C THR A 11 22.32 0.07 15.89
N MET A 12 21.75 -0.87 15.13
CA MET A 12 21.11 -2.07 15.69
C MET A 12 22.12 -3.05 16.28
N VAL A 13 23.27 -3.20 15.63
CA VAL A 13 24.39 -4.00 16.14
C VAL A 13 24.94 -3.38 17.42
N HIS A 14 25.11 -2.05 17.45
CA HIS A 14 25.55 -1.32 18.64
C HIS A 14 24.58 -1.48 19.82
N TRP A 15 23.27 -1.34 19.59
CA TRP A 15 22.25 -1.49 20.62
C TRP A 15 22.19 -2.91 21.20
N ALA A 16 22.41 -3.91 20.34
CA ALA A 16 22.48 -5.31 20.76
C ALA A 16 23.77 -5.65 21.54
N GLN A 17 24.84 -4.88 21.34
CA GLN A 17 26.13 -5.06 22.05
C GLN A 17 26.15 -4.36 23.42
N GLU A 18 25.54 -3.17 23.53
CA GLU A 18 25.60 -2.38 24.76
C GLU A 18 24.53 -2.73 25.80
N SER A 19 23.41 -3.34 25.38
CA SER A 19 22.28 -3.58 26.29
C SER A 19 21.73 -5.00 26.16
N LEU A 20 21.56 -5.67 27.30
CA LEU A 20 20.71 -6.86 27.37
C LEU A 20 19.27 -6.39 27.11
N CYS A 21 18.80 -6.52 25.87
CA CYS A 21 17.43 -6.20 25.48
C CYS A 21 16.43 -7.15 26.16
N LEU A 22 16.07 -6.85 27.41
CA LEU A 22 15.15 -7.66 28.22
C LEU A 22 13.70 -7.56 27.74
N HIS A 23 13.34 -6.52 26.98
CA HIS A 23 11.97 -6.29 26.56
C HIS A 23 11.66 -6.95 25.21
N PRO A 24 10.82 -8.01 25.16
CA PRO A 24 10.58 -8.78 23.95
C PRO A 24 9.82 -8.00 22.86
N ALA A 25 9.11 -6.93 23.22
CA ALA A 25 8.46 -6.07 22.22
C ALA A 25 9.48 -5.20 21.45
N LEU A 26 10.52 -4.72 22.14
CA LEU A 26 11.60 -3.96 21.51
C LEU A 26 12.39 -4.84 20.55
N VAL A 27 12.74 -6.05 20.97
CA VAL A 27 13.46 -7.02 20.12
C VAL A 27 12.67 -7.32 18.84
N ARG A 28 11.35 -7.55 18.95
CA ARG A 28 10.47 -7.74 17.78
C ARG A 28 10.45 -6.52 16.86
N ALA A 29 10.35 -5.31 17.43
CA ALA A 29 10.39 -4.08 16.64
C ALA A 29 11.75 -3.92 15.93
N MET A 30 12.86 -4.25 16.60
CA MET A 30 14.19 -4.18 16.02
C MET A 30 14.35 -5.15 14.84
N PHE A 31 14.04 -6.43 15.05
CA PHE A 31 14.15 -7.44 13.98
C PHE A 31 13.21 -7.16 12.81
N SER A 32 11.99 -6.65 13.06
CA SER A 32 11.07 -6.27 11.97
C SER A 32 11.60 -5.11 11.13
N LEU A 33 12.28 -4.14 11.75
CA LEU A 33 12.94 -3.05 11.03
C LEU A 33 14.09 -3.56 10.16
N LEU A 34 14.97 -4.41 10.73
CA LEU A 34 16.06 -5.02 9.97
C LEU A 34 15.53 -5.87 8.81
N HIS A 35 14.52 -6.72 9.07
CA HIS A 35 13.94 -7.55 8.02
C HIS A 35 13.41 -6.73 6.85
N ARG A 36 12.73 -5.61 7.10
CA ARG A 36 12.25 -4.70 6.03
C ARG A 36 13.36 -4.06 5.22
N GLN A 37 14.54 -3.83 5.81
CA GLN A 37 15.69 -3.28 5.09
C GLN A 37 16.31 -4.27 4.12
N TYR A 38 16.25 -5.56 4.45
CA TYR A 38 16.77 -6.63 3.60
C TYR A 38 15.70 -7.19 2.64
N ASP A 39 14.43 -7.18 3.01
CA ASP A 39 13.28 -7.64 2.18
C ASP A 39 12.59 -6.48 1.44
N ALA A 40 13.35 -5.51 0.92
CA ALA A 40 12.78 -4.35 0.22
C ALA A 40 12.02 -4.76 -1.06
N LEU A 41 12.52 -5.76 -1.79
CA LEU A 41 11.87 -6.28 -3.00
C LEU A 41 10.56 -7.03 -2.69
N GLY A 42 10.54 -7.83 -1.61
CA GLY A 42 9.32 -8.50 -1.16
C GLY A 42 8.27 -7.52 -0.65
N GLU A 43 8.69 -6.51 0.13
CA GLU A 43 7.79 -5.44 0.59
C GLU A 43 7.22 -4.63 -0.58
N LEU A 44 8.03 -4.32 -1.60
CA LEU A 44 7.55 -3.68 -2.83
C LEU A 44 6.53 -4.57 -3.54
N GLY A 45 6.83 -5.86 -3.72
CA GLY A 45 5.92 -6.83 -4.34
C GLY A 45 4.57 -6.95 -3.62
N ARG A 46 4.56 -6.87 -2.28
CA ARG A 46 3.33 -6.89 -1.46
C ARG A 46 2.57 -5.56 -1.51
N ALA A 47 3.27 -4.45 -1.74
CA ALA A 47 2.67 -3.11 -1.83
C ALA A 47 2.09 -2.82 -3.22
N LEU A 48 2.69 -3.35 -4.28
CA LEU A 48 2.27 -3.11 -5.68
C LEU A 48 0.78 -3.41 -5.96
N PRO A 49 0.18 -4.52 -5.48
CA PRO A 49 -1.25 -4.79 -5.67
C PRO A 49 -2.18 -3.74 -5.03
N LYS A 50 -1.66 -2.92 -4.09
CA LYS A 50 -2.39 -1.82 -3.45
C LYS A 50 -2.15 -0.48 -4.14
N ALA A 51 -1.21 -0.40 -5.07
CA ALA A 51 -0.92 0.81 -5.83
C ALA A 51 -1.98 0.97 -6.93
N TYR A 52 -2.57 2.16 -7.02
CA TYR A 52 -3.58 2.49 -8.01
C TYR A 52 -3.31 3.88 -8.57
N ALA A 53 -3.55 4.09 -9.86
CA ALA A 53 -3.35 5.37 -10.54
C ALA A 53 -4.70 6.03 -10.84
N ILE A 54 -4.85 7.29 -10.44
CA ILE A 54 -6.09 8.06 -10.57
C ILE A 54 -5.84 9.21 -11.55
N SER A 55 -6.82 9.53 -12.39
CA SER A 55 -6.77 10.71 -13.26
C SER A 55 -6.84 12.00 -12.44
N ALA A 56 -6.15 13.06 -12.88
CA ALA A 56 -6.19 14.37 -12.22
C ALA A 56 -7.63 14.94 -12.11
N THR A 57 -8.52 14.58 -13.03
CA THR A 57 -9.92 15.03 -13.04
C THR A 57 -10.79 14.35 -11.99
N SER A 58 -10.44 13.13 -11.56
CA SER A 58 -11.21 12.33 -10.59
C SER A 58 -10.66 12.40 -9.17
N VAL A 59 -9.62 13.20 -8.93
CA VAL A 59 -9.07 13.46 -7.60
C VAL A 59 -10.15 13.87 -6.58
N PRO A 60 -11.02 14.88 -6.84
CA PRO A 60 -11.99 15.34 -5.83
C PRO A 60 -12.97 14.23 -5.42
N ASP A 61 -13.36 13.38 -6.36
CA ASP A 61 -14.29 12.27 -6.08
C ASP A 61 -13.59 11.17 -5.28
N THR A 62 -12.35 10.84 -5.64
CA THR A 62 -11.56 9.85 -4.89
C THR A 62 -11.21 10.31 -3.48
N THR A 63 -11.02 11.62 -3.26
CA THR A 63 -10.83 12.16 -1.91
C THR A 63 -12.10 12.03 -1.08
N ALA A 64 -13.27 12.36 -1.64
CA ALA A 64 -14.55 12.18 -0.94
C ALA A 64 -14.83 10.70 -0.61
N LEU A 65 -14.50 9.79 -1.53
CA LEU A 65 -14.60 8.35 -1.29
C LEU A 65 -13.67 7.89 -0.15
N LEU A 66 -12.42 8.35 -0.13
CA LEU A 66 -11.46 8.02 0.93
C LEU A 66 -11.92 8.56 2.29
N GLU A 67 -12.55 9.72 2.34
CA GLU A 67 -13.16 10.27 3.56
C GLU A 67 -14.31 9.39 4.05
N CYS A 68 -15.25 9.01 3.17
CA CYS A 68 -16.35 8.10 3.51
C CYS A 68 -15.84 6.74 4.02
N LEU A 69 -14.76 6.19 3.42
CA LEU A 69 -14.11 4.97 3.91
C LEU A 69 -13.43 5.16 5.28
N GLY A 70 -12.82 6.31 5.52
CA GLY A 70 -12.23 6.67 6.81
C GLY A 70 -13.28 6.71 7.92
N GLN A 71 -14.45 7.27 7.64
CA GLN A 71 -15.60 7.29 8.56
C GLN A 71 -16.05 5.86 8.89
N ILE A 72 -16.27 5.00 7.89
CA ILE A 72 -16.65 3.59 8.11
C ILE A 72 -15.60 2.88 8.98
N ARG A 73 -14.30 3.07 8.71
CA ARG A 73 -13.22 2.44 9.48
C ARG A 73 -13.19 2.90 10.94
N SER A 74 -13.55 4.14 11.22
CA SER A 74 -13.63 4.66 12.59
C SER A 74 -14.76 4.01 13.40
N LEU A 75 -15.89 3.72 12.75
CA LEU A 75 -17.05 3.09 13.37
C LEU A 75 -16.82 1.60 13.70
N LEU A 76 -15.91 0.91 12.98
CA LEU A 76 -15.59 -0.50 13.24
C LEU A 76 -14.97 -0.78 14.63
N ILE A 77 -14.43 0.24 15.30
CA ILE A 77 -13.80 0.11 16.62
C ILE A 77 -14.81 0.43 17.74
N VAL A 78 -15.91 1.11 17.43
CA VAL A 78 -16.89 1.64 18.38
C VAL A 78 -18.07 0.67 18.50
N GLN A 79 -18.70 0.60 19.68
CA GLN A 79 -19.94 -0.17 19.87
C GLN A 79 -21.10 0.54 19.16
N MET A 80 -21.94 -0.20 18.45
CA MET A 80 -23.01 0.37 17.62
C MET A 80 -24.10 1.05 18.46
N GLY A 81 -24.22 2.38 18.34
CA GLY A 81 -25.33 3.17 18.84
C GLY A 81 -26.21 3.72 17.70
N PRO A 82 -27.34 4.37 18.04
CA PRO A 82 -28.29 4.88 17.04
C PRO A 82 -27.75 6.05 16.22
N GLU A 83 -26.80 6.83 16.74
CA GLU A 83 -26.15 7.91 15.99
C GLU A 83 -25.11 7.33 15.02
N GLU A 84 -24.34 6.34 15.46
CA GLU A 84 -23.35 5.62 14.66
C GLU A 84 -24.01 4.85 13.51
N GLU A 85 -25.18 4.26 13.73
CA GLU A 85 -25.96 3.58 12.70
C GLU A 85 -26.36 4.55 11.56
N ASN A 86 -26.85 5.74 11.90
CA ASN A 86 -27.20 6.76 10.89
C ASN A 86 -25.96 7.22 10.10
N LEU A 87 -24.82 7.41 10.77
CA LEU A 87 -23.56 7.76 10.12
C LEU A 87 -23.04 6.63 9.21
N MET A 88 -23.25 5.37 9.59
CA MET A 88 -22.92 4.22 8.75
C MET A 88 -23.78 4.17 7.49
N ILE A 89 -25.10 4.40 7.61
CA ILE A 89 -26.00 4.44 6.46
C ILE A 89 -25.62 5.58 5.51
N GLN A 90 -25.31 6.76 6.05
CA GLN A 90 -24.89 7.92 5.25
C GLN A 90 -23.56 7.67 4.51
N SER A 91 -22.57 7.10 5.19
CA SER A 91 -21.27 6.79 4.58
C SER A 91 -21.34 5.68 3.54
N ILE A 92 -22.23 4.69 3.70
CA ILE A 92 -22.53 3.69 2.65
C ILE A 92 -23.25 4.34 1.46
N GLY A 93 -24.20 5.23 1.72
CA GLY A 93 -24.92 5.98 0.68
C GLY A 93 -24.00 6.85 -0.18
N CYS A 94 -22.97 7.45 0.42
CA CYS A 94 -21.90 8.19 -0.27
C CYS A 94 -21.17 7.31 -1.32
N VAL A 95 -20.88 6.05 -0.98
CA VAL A 95 -20.22 5.11 -1.89
C VAL A 95 -21.17 4.61 -2.99
N ALA A 96 -22.44 4.40 -2.66
CA ALA A 96 -23.43 3.78 -3.55
C ALA A 96 -24.24 4.77 -4.41
N ALA A 97 -24.03 6.09 -4.28
CA ALA A 97 -24.83 7.09 -4.96
C ALA A 97 -24.73 6.99 -6.50
N PRO A 98 -25.87 6.81 -7.22
CA PRO A 98 -25.90 6.75 -8.68
C PRO A 98 -25.68 8.16 -9.27
N GLY A 99 -24.57 8.34 -9.98
CA GLY A 99 -24.13 9.64 -10.50
C GLY A 99 -22.79 10.13 -9.93
N SER A 100 -22.14 9.34 -9.08
CA SER A 100 -20.74 9.57 -8.69
C SER A 100 -19.83 9.41 -9.92
N PRO A 101 -18.93 10.37 -10.23
CA PRO A 101 -18.02 10.28 -11.39
C PRO A 101 -17.02 9.11 -11.28
N CYS A 102 -17.00 8.41 -10.15
CA CYS A 102 -16.08 7.36 -9.77
C CYS A 102 -16.11 6.10 -10.66
N VAL A 103 -17.24 5.81 -11.33
CA VAL A 103 -17.41 4.57 -12.10
C VAL A 103 -16.94 4.70 -13.55
N LEU A 104 -16.79 5.92 -14.07
CA LEU A 104 -16.63 6.13 -15.52
C LEU A 104 -15.19 6.27 -16.06
N PRO A 105 -14.14 6.68 -15.31
CA PRO A 105 -12.80 6.84 -15.90
C PRO A 105 -11.82 5.70 -15.58
N VAL A 106 -12.10 4.86 -14.57
CA VAL A 106 -11.16 3.83 -14.08
C VAL A 106 -10.84 2.79 -15.15
N SER A 107 -11.79 2.47 -16.03
CA SER A 107 -11.67 1.42 -17.04
C SER A 107 -10.84 1.81 -18.28
N PHE A 108 -10.58 3.10 -18.52
CA PHE A 108 -10.01 3.57 -19.79
C PHE A 108 -8.48 3.79 -19.79
N LEU A 109 -7.81 3.74 -18.63
CA LEU A 109 -6.39 4.13 -18.50
C LEU A 109 -5.42 3.00 -18.09
N CYS A 110 -5.87 1.76 -18.01
CA CYS A 110 -4.98 0.62 -17.71
C CYS A 110 -3.90 0.30 -18.78
N PRO A 111 -4.06 0.56 -20.09
CA PRO A 111 -3.02 0.16 -21.07
C PRO A 111 -1.70 0.97 -21.04
N PRO A 112 -1.67 2.31 -20.93
CA PRO A 112 -0.42 3.06 -21.13
C PRO A 112 0.52 3.10 -19.91
N TYR A 113 0.03 2.94 -18.68
CA TYR A 113 0.86 3.13 -17.47
C TYR A 113 1.66 1.88 -17.08
N VAL A 114 1.15 0.67 -17.38
CA VAL A 114 1.89 -0.59 -17.17
C VAL A 114 3.17 -0.65 -18.01
N LEU A 115 3.13 -0.09 -19.24
CA LEU A 115 4.30 0.03 -20.12
C LEU A 115 5.36 1.02 -19.58
N LEU A 116 4.94 2.07 -18.86
CA LEU A 116 5.87 3.05 -18.28
C LEU A 116 6.71 2.42 -17.15
N VAL A 117 6.07 1.60 -16.30
CA VAL A 117 6.76 0.88 -15.21
C VAL A 117 7.76 -0.14 -15.76
N SER A 118 7.50 -0.75 -16.92
CA SER A 118 8.47 -1.62 -17.60
C SER A 118 9.72 -0.88 -18.12
N SER A 119 9.60 0.41 -18.49
CA SER A 119 10.71 1.21 -19.02
C SER A 119 11.66 1.78 -17.97
N LEU A 120 11.22 1.87 -16.70
CA LEU A 120 12.01 2.34 -15.56
C LEU A 120 12.85 1.24 -14.88
N CYS A 121 12.89 0.03 -15.46
CA CYS A 121 13.66 -1.12 -14.96
C CYS A 121 15.04 -1.34 -15.63
N PRO A 122 15.90 -0.35 -15.95
CA PRO A 122 17.20 -0.67 -16.54
C PRO A 122 18.27 -1.29 -15.60
N PRO A 123 18.25 -1.21 -14.24
CA PRO A 123 19.33 -1.83 -13.47
C PRO A 123 19.01 -3.23 -12.89
N VAL A 124 17.80 -3.76 -13.06
CA VAL A 124 17.36 -5.04 -12.44
C VAL A 124 17.37 -6.21 -13.44
N SER A 125 18.27 -6.17 -14.42
CA SER A 125 18.35 -7.14 -15.52
C SER A 125 19.10 -8.44 -15.17
N SER A 126 19.63 -8.60 -13.94
CA SER A 126 20.34 -9.82 -13.51
C SER A 126 19.55 -10.75 -12.58
N LEU A 127 18.44 -10.30 -11.99
CA LEU A 127 17.54 -11.13 -11.20
C LEU A 127 16.10 -10.75 -11.58
N CYS A 128 15.52 -11.42 -12.58
CA CYS A 128 14.14 -11.93 -12.51
C CYS A 128 13.55 -12.29 -13.90
N PRO A 129 13.71 -13.54 -14.38
CA PRO A 129 12.77 -14.12 -15.31
C PRO A 129 11.36 -14.43 -14.71
N PRO A 130 11.15 -14.72 -13.40
CA PRO A 130 9.80 -15.06 -12.91
C PRO A 130 8.91 -13.86 -12.59
N CYS A 131 9.43 -12.69 -12.20
CA CYS A 131 8.58 -11.54 -11.82
C CYS A 131 7.89 -10.87 -13.03
N VAL A 132 8.54 -10.82 -14.21
CA VAL A 132 7.95 -10.26 -15.43
C VAL A 132 6.83 -11.15 -15.98
N LEU A 133 6.98 -12.48 -15.84
CA LEU A 133 5.94 -13.44 -16.21
C LEU A 133 4.73 -13.39 -15.26
N LEU A 134 4.96 -13.15 -13.95
CA LEU A 134 3.86 -13.04 -12.99
C LEU A 134 2.95 -11.85 -13.33
N VAL A 135 3.51 -10.68 -13.60
CA VAL A 135 2.74 -9.49 -13.98
C VAL A 135 2.00 -9.68 -15.31
N SER A 136 2.59 -10.41 -16.27
CA SER A 136 1.95 -10.72 -17.56
C SER A 136 0.82 -11.75 -17.45
N SER A 137 0.91 -12.69 -16.49
CA SER A 137 -0.10 -13.74 -16.25
C SER A 137 -1.33 -13.29 -15.46
N LEU A 138 -1.29 -12.11 -14.82
CA LEU A 138 -2.46 -11.50 -14.18
C LEU A 138 -3.32 -10.69 -15.15
N CYS A 139 -2.80 -10.31 -16.32
CA CYS A 139 -3.55 -9.56 -17.34
C CYS A 139 -4.72 -10.32 -18.00
N PRO A 140 -4.74 -11.66 -18.21
CA PRO A 140 -5.86 -12.33 -18.86
C PRO A 140 -7.03 -12.67 -17.92
N VAL A 141 -6.98 -12.36 -16.62
CA VAL A 141 -8.06 -12.70 -15.66
C VAL A 141 -9.08 -11.56 -15.47
N TRP A 142 -8.87 -10.40 -16.12
CA TRP A 142 -9.80 -9.26 -16.10
C TRP A 142 -10.17 -8.82 -17.54
N VAL A 143 -10.77 -9.73 -18.30
CA VAL A 143 -11.58 -9.43 -19.51
C VAL A 143 -12.93 -10.09 -19.36
#